data_AF-D2YHS9-F1
#
_entry.id   AF-D2YHS9-F1
#
_cell.length_a   1.000
_cell.length_b   1.000
_cell.length_c   1.000
_cell.angle_alpha   90.00
_cell.angle_beta   90.00
_cell.angle_gamma   90.00
#
_symmetry.space_group_name_H-M   'P 1'
#
loop_
_entity.id
_entity.type
_entity.pdbx_description
1 polymer ?
#
loop_
_entity_poly.entity_id
_entity_poly.type
_entity_poly.pdbx_seq_one_letter_code
_entity_poly.pdbx_strand_id
1 'polypeptide(L)'
;MPSIDIDEDTSVETTTMKETPTLDLNAKVEIINFINTFDVKGNCYLYHEGEEKLVSTLLRPDDRKRISLMKELEEARTIRQLHKTRLFKDHPFLKKQKRIILLPYSSISKSHMQTSHYSEREINRTKIINTFWKSKLELHYDAAEASILVCSFLAQNIDRNTHGLGISQSKIAIVLGMSLRRVSDTLNRLEQLGYVRRYTEKAKRGKLSLGTFIQVTENFSSQFLPQKRSWESLRKSKNRVLSINHKTPLRSIIFNFCKV
;
A
#
# COMPACT_ATOMS: atom_id res chain seq x y z
N MET A 1 40.29 -66.29 -44.74
CA MET A 1 39.19 -65.58 -45.44
C MET A 1 38.19 -65.12 -44.39
N PRO A 2 37.57 -63.94 -44.60
CA PRO A 2 37.57 -62.77 -43.70
C PRO A 2 36.33 -62.72 -42.78
N SER A 3 36.24 -61.87 -41.76
CA SER A 3 35.82 -60.46 -41.90
C SER A 3 36.33 -59.56 -40.76
N ILE A 4 36.92 -58.44 -41.18
CA ILE A 4 37.12 -57.23 -40.39
C ILE A 4 35.78 -56.51 -40.34
N ASP A 5 35.35 -56.05 -39.17
CA ASP A 5 34.58 -54.81 -39.04
C ASP A 5 35.29 -53.94 -37.99
N ILE A 6 35.94 -52.89 -38.49
CA ILE A 6 36.34 -51.73 -37.71
C ILE A 6 35.10 -50.86 -37.69
N ASP A 7 34.56 -50.57 -36.52
CA ASP A 7 33.85 -49.31 -36.31
C ASP A 7 34.48 -48.61 -35.11
N GLU A 8 35.28 -47.61 -35.45
CA GLU A 8 35.42 -46.40 -34.66
C GLU A 8 34.02 -45.89 -34.32
N ASP A 9 33.73 -45.66 -33.05
CA ASP A 9 33.32 -44.31 -32.67
C ASP A 9 33.31 -44.17 -31.16
N THR A 10 34.40 -43.58 -30.70
CA THR A 10 34.49 -42.80 -29.48
C THR A 10 33.24 -41.92 -29.39
N SER A 11 32.30 -42.28 -28.50
CA SER A 11 31.14 -41.44 -28.22
C SER A 11 31.62 -40.17 -27.53
N VAL A 12 32.02 -39.19 -28.33
CA VAL A 12 32.27 -37.83 -27.88
C VAL A 12 30.94 -37.34 -27.31
N GLU A 13 30.87 -37.22 -25.98
CA GLU A 13 29.85 -36.45 -25.30
C GLU A 13 29.88 -35.03 -25.86
N THR A 14 29.06 -34.81 -26.89
CA THR A 14 28.70 -33.48 -27.34
C THR A 14 27.86 -32.89 -26.23
N THR A 15 28.55 -32.16 -25.35
CA THR A 15 27.94 -31.19 -24.45
C THR A 15 27.13 -30.24 -25.33
N THR A 16 25.84 -30.55 -25.50
CA THR A 16 24.88 -29.60 -26.07
C THR A 16 24.87 -28.42 -25.12
N MET A 17 25.68 -27.40 -25.43
CA MET A 17 25.57 -26.10 -24.83
C MET A 17 24.10 -25.70 -25.03
N LYS A 18 23.34 -25.63 -23.94
CA LYS A 18 22.04 -24.96 -23.95
C LYS A 18 22.32 -23.51 -24.32
N GLU A 19 22.26 -23.21 -25.62
CA GLU A 19 22.25 -21.84 -26.11
C GLU A 19 21.18 -21.11 -25.32
N THR A 20 21.62 -20.16 -24.51
CA THR A 20 20.68 -19.40 -23.71
C THR A 20 19.93 -18.53 -24.71
N PRO A 21 18.60 -18.64 -24.87
CA PRO A 21 17.90 -17.95 -25.92
C PRO A 21 18.17 -16.44 -25.79
N THR A 22 18.85 -15.89 -26.79
CA THR A 22 19.19 -14.47 -26.81
C THR A 22 17.90 -13.71 -27.09
N LEU A 23 17.40 -13.00 -26.09
CA LEU A 23 16.20 -12.18 -26.24
C LEU A 23 16.45 -11.06 -27.24
N ASP A 24 15.51 -10.88 -28.18
CA ASP A 24 15.50 -9.74 -29.10
C ASP A 24 15.48 -8.43 -28.29
N LEU A 25 16.52 -7.61 -28.47
CA LEU A 25 16.69 -6.33 -27.77
C LEU A 25 15.56 -5.34 -28.07
N ASN A 26 14.84 -5.51 -29.18
CA ASN A 26 13.69 -4.68 -29.55
C ASN A 26 12.37 -5.26 -29.06
N ALA A 27 12.36 -6.47 -28.47
CA ALA A 27 11.16 -7.05 -27.91
C ALA A 27 10.59 -6.15 -26.80
N LYS A 28 9.26 -6.11 -26.74
CA LYS A 28 8.55 -5.38 -25.70
C LYS A 28 8.72 -6.08 -24.36
N VAL A 29 9.02 -5.30 -23.33
CA VAL A 29 9.05 -5.77 -21.94
C VAL A 29 7.66 -5.60 -21.34
N GLU A 30 7.15 -6.63 -20.68
CA GLU A 30 5.91 -6.55 -19.92
C GLU A 30 6.24 -6.32 -18.44
N ILE A 31 5.89 -5.15 -17.93
CA ILE A 31 6.04 -4.82 -16.51
C ILE A 31 4.69 -5.00 -15.82
N ILE A 32 4.65 -5.93 -14.88
CA ILE A 32 3.49 -6.20 -14.03
C ILE A 32 3.83 -5.62 -12.65
N ASN A 33 3.21 -4.48 -12.34
CA ASN A 33 3.44 -3.77 -11.10
C ASN A 33 2.33 -4.08 -10.08
N PHE A 34 2.71 -4.71 -8.97
CA PHE A 34 1.86 -4.92 -7.81
C PHE A 34 2.41 -4.29 -6.51
N ILE A 35 3.27 -3.30 -6.65
CA ILE A 35 3.95 -2.68 -5.51
C ILE A 35 2.93 -1.90 -4.69
N ASN A 36 2.96 -2.10 -3.37
CA ASN A 36 2.22 -1.24 -2.45
C ASN A 36 2.78 0.19 -2.48
N THR A 37 2.13 1.09 -3.23
CA THR A 37 2.51 2.51 -3.32
C THR A 37 2.40 3.26 -1.98
N PHE A 38 1.72 2.68 -0.99
CA PHE A 38 1.60 3.23 0.37
C PHE A 38 2.68 2.68 1.33
N ASP A 39 3.56 1.78 0.88
CA ASP A 39 4.70 1.35 1.69
C ASP A 39 5.76 2.45 1.72
N VAL A 40 5.84 3.16 2.85
CA VAL A 40 6.81 4.24 3.08
C VAL A 40 8.25 3.73 3.02
N LYS A 41 8.52 2.44 3.26
CA LYS A 41 9.86 1.88 3.07
C LYS A 41 10.22 1.74 1.59
N GLY A 42 9.25 1.67 0.68
CA GLY A 42 9.50 1.54 -0.75
C GLY A 42 10.20 0.23 -1.12
N ASN A 43 10.08 -0.79 -0.27
CA ASN A 43 10.60 -2.12 -0.56
C ASN A 43 9.63 -2.84 -1.50
N CYS A 44 10.16 -3.65 -2.40
CA CYS A 44 9.40 -4.60 -3.20
C CYS A 44 10.17 -5.91 -3.35
N TYR A 45 9.50 -6.93 -3.89
CA TYR A 45 10.15 -8.13 -4.38
C TYR A 45 10.13 -8.16 -5.91
N LEU A 46 11.24 -8.57 -6.50
CA LEU A 46 11.32 -9.00 -7.89
C LEU A 46 11.19 -10.52 -7.95
N TYR A 47 10.37 -11.02 -8.87
CA TYR A 47 10.35 -12.45 -9.17
C TYR A 47 11.46 -12.81 -10.16
N HIS A 48 12.36 -13.69 -9.74
CA HIS A 48 13.41 -14.27 -10.57
C HIS A 48 12.89 -15.58 -11.19
N GLU A 49 12.45 -15.54 -12.45
CA GLU A 49 11.86 -16.71 -13.14
C GLU A 49 12.85 -17.87 -13.26
N GLY A 50 14.13 -17.60 -13.54
CA GLY A 50 15.13 -18.65 -13.73
C GLY A 50 15.56 -19.41 -12.46
N GLU A 51 15.29 -18.88 -11.27
CA GLU A 51 15.66 -19.48 -9.98
C GLU A 51 14.44 -19.65 -9.07
N GLU A 52 13.24 -19.34 -9.57
CA GLU A 52 11.95 -19.43 -8.87
C GLU A 52 11.94 -18.78 -7.47
N LYS A 53 12.66 -17.65 -7.32
CA LYS A 53 12.82 -16.98 -6.03
C LYS A 53 12.42 -15.51 -6.05
N LEU A 54 12.12 -14.98 -4.87
CA LEU A 54 11.89 -13.56 -4.64
C LEU A 54 13.18 -12.87 -4.24
N VAL A 55 13.51 -11.79 -4.94
CA VAL A 55 14.67 -10.95 -4.64
C VAL A 55 14.19 -9.61 -4.08
N SER A 56 14.62 -9.26 -2.87
CA SER A 56 14.27 -7.98 -2.25
C SER A 56 14.95 -6.83 -2.98
N THR A 57 14.17 -5.79 -3.28
CA THR A 57 14.60 -4.59 -4.01
C THR A 57 14.07 -3.34 -3.30
N LEU A 58 14.83 -2.26 -3.35
CA LEU A 58 14.40 -0.94 -2.85
C LEU A 58 14.10 -0.01 -4.03
N LEU A 59 12.87 0.49 -4.09
CA LEU A 59 12.38 1.36 -5.18
C LEU A 59 12.50 2.85 -4.88
N ARG A 60 13.01 3.21 -3.70
CA ARG A 60 13.11 4.62 -3.29
C ARG A 60 13.88 5.43 -4.33
N PRO A 61 13.48 6.71 -4.52
CA PRO A 61 14.33 7.68 -5.20
C PRO A 61 15.72 7.61 -4.57
N ASP A 62 16.74 7.45 -5.41
CA ASP A 62 18.06 7.86 -4.96
C ASP A 62 18.01 9.38 -4.93
N ASP A 63 18.24 10.00 -3.76
CA ASP A 63 18.21 11.46 -3.62
C ASP A 63 19.17 12.15 -4.61
N ARG A 64 20.14 11.41 -5.17
CA ARG A 64 21.07 11.87 -6.21
C ARG A 64 20.49 11.83 -7.63
N LYS A 65 19.40 11.10 -7.88
CA LYS A 65 18.77 10.97 -9.21
C LYS A 65 17.45 11.75 -9.28
N ARG A 66 17.30 12.54 -10.35
CA ARG A 66 16.10 13.36 -10.60
C ARG A 66 14.83 12.55 -10.96
N ILE A 67 14.95 11.27 -11.31
CA ILE A 67 13.85 10.44 -11.82
C ILE A 67 13.65 9.23 -10.89
N SER A 68 12.39 8.97 -10.51
CA SER A 68 12.05 7.80 -9.70
C SER A 68 12.19 6.51 -10.50
N LEU A 69 12.56 5.41 -9.85
CA LEU A 69 12.73 4.12 -10.53
C LEU A 69 11.45 3.64 -11.23
N MET A 70 10.28 3.95 -10.67
CA MET A 70 8.99 3.65 -11.32
C MET A 70 8.84 4.38 -12.65
N LYS A 71 9.26 5.65 -12.72
CA LYS A 71 9.24 6.42 -13.96
C LYS A 71 10.27 5.89 -14.97
N GLU A 72 11.46 5.48 -14.50
CA GLU A 72 12.44 4.80 -15.36
C GLU A 72 11.87 3.51 -15.99
N LEU A 73 11.08 2.76 -15.22
CA LEU A 73 10.44 1.52 -15.68
C LEU A 73 9.27 1.78 -16.64
N GLU A 74 8.45 2.79 -16.40
CA GLU A 74 7.35 3.18 -17.30
C GLU A 74 7.86 3.65 -18.68
N GLU A 75 9.03 4.28 -18.71
CA GLU A 75 9.69 4.75 -19.94
C GLU A 75 10.40 3.60 -20.70
N ALA A 76 10.73 2.50 -20.03
CA ALA A 76 11.42 1.35 -20.62
C ALA A 76 10.44 0.39 -21.33
N ARG A 77 10.17 0.64 -22.61
CA ARG A 77 9.25 -0.16 -23.43
C ARG A 77 9.90 -1.37 -24.11
N THR A 78 11.23 -1.36 -24.27
CA THR A 78 11.98 -2.45 -24.92
C THR A 78 13.06 -3.03 -24.01
N ILE A 79 13.51 -4.25 -24.30
CA ILE A 79 14.60 -4.91 -23.55
C ILE A 79 15.87 -4.06 -23.55
N ARG A 80 16.20 -3.42 -24.69
CA ARG A 80 17.33 -2.49 -24.79
C ARG A 80 17.21 -1.28 -23.85
N GLN A 81 16.01 -0.74 -23.68
CA GLN A 81 15.77 0.38 -22.76
C GLN A 81 15.82 -0.08 -21.30
N LEU A 82 15.23 -1.25 -21.02
CA LEU A 82 15.29 -1.88 -19.69
C LEU A 82 16.73 -2.08 -19.22
N HIS A 83 17.63 -2.54 -20.10
CA HIS A 83 19.05 -2.74 -19.76
C HIS A 83 19.76 -1.47 -19.29
N LYS A 84 19.21 -0.28 -19.57
CA LYS A 84 19.78 1.01 -19.15
C LYS A 84 19.26 1.46 -17.78
N THR A 85 18.16 0.88 -17.29
CA THR A 85 17.53 1.25 -16.01
C THR A 85 18.42 0.89 -14.83
N ARG A 86 18.24 1.58 -13.69
CA ARG A 86 18.96 1.21 -12.46
C ARG A 86 18.63 -0.21 -12.01
N LEU A 87 17.35 -0.59 -12.09
CA LEU A 87 16.86 -1.91 -11.68
C LEU A 87 17.67 -3.03 -12.33
N PHE A 88 17.97 -2.90 -13.62
CA PHE A 88 18.73 -3.90 -14.35
C PHE A 88 20.21 -3.98 -13.92
N LYS A 89 20.83 -2.84 -13.62
CA LYS A 89 22.23 -2.81 -13.15
C LYS A 89 22.37 -3.52 -11.82
N ASP A 90 21.38 -3.35 -10.94
CA ASP A 90 21.34 -3.99 -9.63
C ASP A 90 20.93 -5.48 -9.74
N HIS A 91 20.16 -5.83 -10.78
CA HIS A 91 19.61 -7.18 -10.99
C HIS A 91 19.79 -7.67 -12.44
N PRO A 92 21.01 -8.09 -12.84
CA PRO A 92 21.30 -8.49 -14.22
C PRO A 92 20.52 -9.71 -14.73
N PHE A 93 19.98 -10.54 -13.83
CA PHE A 93 19.18 -11.71 -14.19
C PHE A 93 17.92 -11.36 -14.99
N LEU A 94 17.41 -10.14 -14.86
CA LEU A 94 16.27 -9.63 -15.62
C LEU A 94 16.51 -9.65 -17.14
N LYS A 95 17.78 -9.75 -17.60
CA LYS A 95 18.17 -9.86 -19.02
C LYS A 95 17.50 -11.03 -19.72
N LYS A 96 17.24 -12.10 -18.97
CA LYS A 96 16.71 -13.36 -19.50
C LYS A 96 15.19 -13.45 -19.37
N GLN A 97 14.53 -12.44 -18.79
CA GLN A 97 13.09 -12.45 -18.51
C GLN A 97 12.34 -11.51 -19.45
N LYS A 98 11.28 -12.02 -20.08
CA LYS A 98 10.35 -11.20 -20.89
C LYS A 98 9.40 -10.37 -20.02
N ARG A 99 9.21 -10.82 -18.76
CA ARG A 99 8.30 -10.23 -17.79
C ARG A 99 9.06 -9.80 -16.55
N ILE A 100 8.72 -8.61 -16.08
CA ILE A 100 9.17 -8.10 -14.78
C ILE A 100 7.95 -8.04 -13.89
N ILE A 101 7.95 -8.87 -12.85
CA ILE A 101 6.89 -8.89 -11.86
C ILE A 101 7.43 -8.23 -10.59
N LEU A 102 6.87 -7.06 -10.27
CA LEU A 102 7.15 -6.35 -9.04
C LEU A 102 6.05 -6.69 -8.05
N LEU A 103 6.42 -7.32 -6.94
CA LEU A 103 5.52 -7.78 -5.90
C LEU A 103 5.64 -6.91 -4.65
N PRO A 104 4.56 -6.78 -3.87
CA PRO A 104 4.60 -5.97 -2.66
C PRO A 104 5.50 -6.65 -1.61
N TYR A 105 6.43 -5.90 -1.00
CA TYR A 105 7.28 -6.42 0.07
C TYR A 105 6.48 -6.70 1.36
N SER A 106 5.49 -5.85 1.59
CA SER A 106 4.54 -5.93 2.69
C SER A 106 3.13 -5.96 2.12
N SER A 107 2.21 -6.69 2.77
CA SER A 107 0.79 -6.61 2.42
C SER A 107 0.35 -5.14 2.39
N ILE A 108 -0.54 -4.76 1.48
CA ILE A 108 -1.11 -3.41 1.40
C ILE A 108 -1.64 -2.91 2.77
N SER A 109 -2.12 -3.83 3.62
CA SER A 109 -2.57 -3.58 5.00
C SER A 109 -1.48 -3.34 6.05
N LYS A 110 -0.20 -3.48 5.70
CA LYS A 110 0.96 -3.32 6.58
C LYS A 110 1.96 -2.37 5.92
N SER A 111 1.64 -1.08 5.85
CA SER A 111 2.73 -0.11 5.69
C SER A 111 3.66 -0.33 6.89
N HIS A 112 4.98 -0.34 6.70
CA HIS A 112 5.91 -0.50 7.84
C HIS A 112 5.91 0.71 8.82
N MET A 113 4.89 1.59 8.74
CA MET A 113 4.59 2.60 9.73
C MET A 113 3.76 1.99 10.85
N GLN A 114 4.00 2.43 12.09
CA GLN A 114 3.12 2.09 13.20
C GLN A 114 1.72 2.61 12.89
N THR A 115 0.76 1.69 12.71
CA THR A 115 -0.63 2.04 12.46
C THR A 115 -1.18 2.77 13.67
N SER A 116 -1.71 3.96 13.45
CA SER A 116 -2.44 4.69 14.48
C SER A 116 -3.86 4.93 13.98
N HIS A 117 -4.84 4.68 14.84
CA HIS A 117 -6.26 4.79 14.49
C HIS A 117 -6.91 5.93 15.27
N TYR A 118 -7.98 6.51 14.73
CA TYR A 118 -8.78 7.47 15.48
C TYR A 118 -9.50 6.76 16.61
N SER A 119 -9.48 7.35 17.81
CA SER A 119 -10.34 6.85 18.89
C SER A 119 -11.80 7.11 18.51
N GLU A 120 -12.71 6.28 18.99
CA GLU A 120 -14.13 6.42 18.65
C GLU A 120 -14.71 7.79 19.03
N ARG A 121 -14.17 8.40 20.10
CA ARG A 121 -14.59 9.71 20.60
C ARG A 121 -14.15 10.86 19.68
N GLU A 122 -13.13 10.65 18.86
CA GLU A 122 -12.62 11.66 17.92
C GLU A 122 -13.42 11.70 16.62
N ILE A 123 -14.17 10.64 16.29
CA ILE A 123 -14.92 10.52 15.04
C ILE A 123 -16.26 11.25 15.14
N ASN A 124 -16.58 12.09 14.16
CA ASN A 124 -17.83 12.84 14.15
C ASN A 124 -19.01 11.98 13.63
N ARG A 125 -19.43 11.01 14.45
CA ARG A 125 -20.54 10.07 14.14
C ARG A 125 -21.85 10.81 13.82
N THR A 126 -22.15 11.87 14.55
CA THR A 126 -23.35 12.69 14.31
C THR A 126 -23.33 13.31 12.91
N LYS A 127 -22.17 13.81 12.47
CA LYS A 127 -22.03 14.34 11.11
C LYS A 127 -22.16 13.25 10.06
N ILE A 128 -21.58 12.06 10.26
CA ILE A 128 -21.77 10.91 9.36
C ILE A 128 -23.25 10.59 9.21
N ILE A 129 -23.97 10.42 10.32
CA ILE A 129 -25.41 10.11 10.31
C ILE A 129 -26.18 11.20 9.57
N ASN A 130 -25.99 12.48 9.95
CA ASN A 130 -26.73 13.58 9.32
C ASN A 130 -26.43 13.70 7.82
N THR A 131 -25.20 13.40 7.38
CA THR A 131 -24.82 13.47 5.96
C THR A 131 -25.54 12.42 5.12
N PHE A 132 -25.86 11.23 5.64
CA PHE A 132 -26.53 10.20 4.83
C PHE A 132 -28.03 10.05 5.14
N TRP A 133 -28.46 10.42 6.35
CA TRP A 133 -29.85 10.30 6.80
C TRP A 133 -30.66 11.59 6.62
N LYS A 134 -30.06 12.77 6.86
CA LYS A 134 -30.77 14.07 6.90
C LYS A 134 -30.39 15.02 5.76
N SER A 135 -29.59 14.55 4.79
CA SER A 135 -29.11 15.40 3.71
C SER A 135 -30.05 15.40 2.51
N LYS A 136 -29.79 16.31 1.58
CA LYS A 136 -30.45 16.37 0.27
C LYS A 136 -30.04 15.24 -0.68
N LEU A 137 -29.37 14.19 -0.20
CA LEU A 137 -28.92 13.07 -1.03
C LEU A 137 -30.06 12.10 -1.40
N GLU A 138 -31.26 12.27 -0.83
CA GLU A 138 -32.47 11.51 -1.14
C GLU A 138 -32.26 9.98 -1.22
N LEU A 139 -31.43 9.45 -0.30
CA LEU A 139 -31.13 8.03 -0.25
C LEU A 139 -32.31 7.28 0.40
N HIS A 140 -32.69 6.14 -0.20
CA HIS A 140 -33.55 5.18 0.49
C HIS A 140 -32.91 4.68 1.79
N TYR A 141 -33.75 4.26 2.74
CA TYR A 141 -33.33 3.80 4.08
C TYR A 141 -32.12 2.85 4.03
N ASP A 142 -32.22 1.78 3.25
CA ASP A 142 -31.17 0.75 3.16
C ASP A 142 -29.83 1.30 2.64
N ALA A 143 -29.88 2.27 1.73
CA ALA A 143 -28.71 2.90 1.16
C ALA A 143 -28.07 3.90 2.13
N ALA A 144 -28.89 4.64 2.89
CA ALA A 144 -28.44 5.54 3.94
C ALA A 144 -27.77 4.75 5.08
N GLU A 145 -28.44 3.70 5.59
CA GLU A 145 -27.91 2.81 6.63
C GLU A 145 -26.56 2.21 6.23
N ALA A 146 -26.48 1.63 5.02
CA ALA A 146 -25.25 1.05 4.49
C ALA A 146 -24.11 2.08 4.43
N SER A 147 -24.41 3.30 3.98
CA SER A 147 -23.42 4.38 3.88
C SER A 147 -22.92 4.83 5.25
N ILE A 148 -23.80 4.88 6.25
CA ILE A 148 -23.44 5.19 7.64
C ILE A 148 -22.52 4.11 8.21
N LEU A 149 -22.87 2.83 8.04
CA LEU A 149 -22.09 1.70 8.55
C LEU A 149 -20.69 1.66 7.92
N VAL A 150 -20.60 1.75 6.59
CA VAL A 150 -19.32 1.72 5.88
C VAL A 150 -18.48 2.95 6.21
N CYS A 151 -19.05 4.16 6.27
CA CYS A 151 -18.31 5.36 6.66
C CYS A 151 -17.79 5.29 8.09
N SER A 152 -18.61 4.81 9.03
CA SER A 152 -18.20 4.64 10.43
C SER A 152 -17.07 3.63 10.57
N PHE A 153 -17.19 2.50 9.85
CA PHE A 153 -16.14 1.49 9.77
C PHE A 153 -14.83 2.07 9.23
N LEU A 154 -14.87 2.79 8.10
CA LEU A 154 -13.68 3.40 7.52
C LEU A 154 -13.06 4.42 8.48
N ALA A 155 -13.85 5.34 9.05
CA ALA A 155 -13.34 6.36 9.97
C ALA A 155 -12.61 5.77 11.18
N GLN A 156 -13.06 4.60 11.67
CA GLN A 156 -12.46 3.91 12.81
C GLN A 156 -11.21 3.12 12.44
N ASN A 157 -11.13 2.59 11.22
CA ASN A 157 -10.12 1.59 10.86
C ASN A 157 -9.02 2.12 9.94
N ILE A 158 -9.18 3.30 9.34
CA ILE A 158 -8.10 3.91 8.56
C ILE A 158 -6.88 4.22 9.43
N ASP A 159 -5.70 4.13 8.84
CA ASP A 159 -4.46 4.59 9.44
C ASP A 159 -4.34 6.12 9.29
N ARG A 160 -4.05 6.83 10.38
CA ARG A 160 -3.89 8.30 10.40
C ARG A 160 -2.76 8.79 9.49
N ASN A 161 -1.74 7.96 9.24
CA ASN A 161 -0.59 8.38 8.43
C ASN A 161 -0.91 8.31 6.93
N THR A 162 -1.50 7.20 6.49
CA THR A 162 -1.82 6.96 5.07
C THR A 162 -3.23 7.43 4.67
N HIS A 163 -4.08 7.75 5.65
CA HIS A 163 -5.53 7.99 5.47
C HIS A 163 -6.21 6.86 4.70
N GLY A 164 -5.76 5.63 4.89
CA GLY A 164 -6.31 4.50 4.16
C GLY A 164 -6.25 3.19 4.91
N LEU A 165 -6.87 2.19 4.27
CA LEU A 165 -7.09 0.87 4.83
C LEU A 165 -6.95 -0.18 3.73
N GLY A 166 -5.98 -1.08 3.89
CA GLY A 166 -5.86 -2.27 3.06
C GLY A 166 -6.87 -3.33 3.49
N ILE A 167 -7.97 -3.47 2.75
CA ILE A 167 -9.05 -4.41 3.09
C ILE A 167 -9.84 -4.83 1.84
N SER A 168 -10.21 -6.11 1.76
CA SER A 168 -11.11 -6.60 0.71
C SER A 168 -12.57 -6.29 1.03
N GLN A 169 -13.38 -6.10 -0.02
CA GLN A 169 -14.83 -5.91 0.13
C GLN A 169 -15.49 -7.06 0.89
N SER A 170 -15.06 -8.29 0.65
CA SER A 170 -15.56 -9.48 1.37
C SER A 170 -15.30 -9.39 2.87
N LYS A 171 -14.15 -8.85 3.28
CA LYS A 171 -13.85 -8.67 4.71
C LYS A 171 -14.69 -7.57 5.35
N ILE A 172 -14.95 -6.48 4.62
CA ILE A 172 -15.90 -5.44 5.07
C ILE A 172 -17.29 -6.05 5.23
N ALA A 173 -17.76 -6.82 4.23
CA ALA A 173 -19.06 -7.48 4.23
C ALA A 173 -19.24 -8.39 5.45
N ILE A 174 -18.24 -9.20 5.78
CA ILE A 174 -18.23 -10.07 6.96
C ILE A 174 -18.31 -9.25 8.25
N VAL A 175 -17.46 -8.23 8.41
CA VAL A 175 -17.40 -7.42 9.64
C VAL A 175 -18.70 -6.64 9.88
N LEU A 176 -19.33 -6.15 8.80
CA LEU A 176 -20.56 -5.36 8.88
C LEU A 176 -21.84 -6.18 8.77
N GLY A 177 -21.76 -7.51 8.58
CA GLY A 177 -22.94 -8.35 8.38
C GLY A 177 -23.75 -7.98 7.13
N MET A 178 -23.09 -7.47 6.09
CA MET A 178 -23.72 -7.00 4.86
C MET A 178 -23.41 -7.94 3.68
N SER A 179 -24.27 -7.93 2.65
CA SER A 179 -23.93 -8.64 1.41
C SER A 179 -22.79 -7.94 0.67
N LEU A 180 -21.99 -8.72 -0.07
CA LEU A 180 -20.89 -8.19 -0.89
C LEU A 180 -21.38 -7.13 -1.89
N ARG A 181 -22.55 -7.37 -2.50
CA ARG A 181 -23.21 -6.42 -3.40
C ARG A 181 -23.50 -5.09 -2.70
N ARG A 182 -24.10 -5.13 -1.50
CA ARG A 182 -24.44 -3.94 -0.72
C ARG A 182 -23.20 -3.13 -0.35
N VAL A 183 -22.10 -3.78 0.02
CA VAL A 183 -20.80 -3.13 0.27
C VAL A 183 -20.24 -2.50 -1.00
N SER A 184 -20.25 -3.24 -2.12
CA SER A 184 -19.78 -2.74 -3.41
C SER A 184 -20.55 -1.49 -3.87
N ASP A 185 -21.88 -1.54 -3.84
CA ASP A 185 -22.74 -0.42 -4.22
C ASP A 185 -22.51 0.80 -3.33
N THR A 186 -22.30 0.57 -2.03
CA THR A 186 -22.00 1.64 -1.07
C THR A 186 -20.64 2.27 -1.31
N LEU A 187 -19.60 1.46 -1.54
CA LEU A 187 -18.27 1.98 -1.86
C LEU A 187 -18.26 2.76 -3.18
N ASN A 188 -19.00 2.30 -4.20
CA ASN A 188 -19.19 3.03 -5.46
C ASN A 188 -19.84 4.40 -5.20
N ARG A 189 -20.88 4.46 -4.36
CA ARG A 189 -21.54 5.70 -3.97
C ARG A 189 -20.59 6.66 -3.23
N LEU A 190 -19.83 6.16 -2.27
CA LEU A 190 -18.86 6.98 -1.53
C LEU A 190 -17.76 7.52 -2.45
N GLU A 191 -17.36 6.77 -3.46
CA GLU A 191 -16.41 7.24 -4.47
C GLU A 191 -17.02 8.33 -5.36
N GLN A 192 -18.27 8.16 -5.81
CA GLN A 192 -19.02 9.18 -6.57
C GLN A 192 -19.22 10.48 -5.78
N LEU A 193 -19.44 10.38 -4.46
CA LEU A 193 -19.55 11.52 -3.55
C LEU A 193 -18.18 12.12 -3.19
N GLY A 194 -17.09 11.58 -3.72
CA GLY A 194 -15.73 12.06 -3.49
C GLY A 194 -15.23 11.85 -2.07
N TYR A 195 -15.78 10.87 -1.34
CA TYR A 195 -15.37 10.54 0.03
C TYR A 195 -14.22 9.52 0.09
N VAL A 196 -14.15 8.61 -0.89
CA VAL A 196 -13.11 7.58 -0.93
C VAL A 196 -12.52 7.44 -2.33
N ARG A 197 -11.30 6.91 -2.40
CA ARG A 197 -10.65 6.41 -3.61
C ARG A 197 -10.28 4.96 -3.41
N ARG A 198 -10.59 4.11 -4.39
CA ARG A 198 -10.23 2.69 -4.35
C ARG A 198 -9.05 2.41 -5.28
N TYR A 199 -8.01 1.83 -4.71
CA TYR A 199 -6.87 1.34 -5.46
C TYR A 199 -6.99 -0.18 -5.52
N THR A 200 -7.13 -0.70 -6.74
CA THR A 200 -7.14 -2.13 -7.01
C THR A 200 -6.08 -2.39 -8.07
N GLU A 201 -5.10 -3.21 -7.72
CA GLU A 201 -4.09 -3.64 -8.68
C GLU A 201 -4.54 -4.95 -9.31
N LYS A 202 -4.88 -4.87 -10.60
CA LYS A 202 -5.25 -6.03 -11.41
C LYS A 202 -4.14 -6.31 -12.41
N ALA A 203 -3.77 -7.58 -12.54
CA ALA A 203 -2.95 -8.03 -13.66
C ALA A 203 -3.68 -7.72 -14.97
N LYS A 204 -2.95 -7.23 -15.98
CA LYS A 204 -3.51 -7.09 -17.34
C LYS A 204 -3.87 -8.45 -17.96
N ARG A 205 -3.23 -9.52 -17.50
CA ARG A 205 -3.40 -10.89 -17.97
C ARG A 205 -3.50 -11.83 -16.78
N GLY A 206 -4.57 -12.64 -16.72
CA GLY A 206 -4.90 -13.49 -15.58
C GLY A 206 -5.89 -12.85 -14.60
N LYS A 207 -6.62 -13.67 -13.83
CA LYS A 207 -7.59 -13.22 -12.81
C LYS A 207 -6.92 -12.77 -11.50
N LEU A 208 -5.63 -12.43 -11.52
CA LEU A 208 -4.88 -12.05 -10.33
C LEU A 208 -5.13 -10.58 -10.02
N SER A 209 -5.77 -10.33 -8.88
CA SER A 209 -5.95 -9.02 -8.30
C SER A 209 -5.32 -9.05 -6.91
N LEU A 210 -4.37 -8.16 -6.64
CA LEU A 210 -3.92 -7.95 -5.27
C LEU A 210 -4.89 -7.02 -4.54
N GLY A 211 -4.88 -7.14 -3.21
CA GLY A 211 -5.92 -6.62 -2.33
C GLY A 211 -6.29 -5.14 -2.55
N THR A 212 -7.52 -4.78 -2.24
CA THR A 212 -8.02 -3.42 -2.40
C THR A 212 -7.48 -2.52 -1.28
N PHE A 213 -6.95 -1.35 -1.63
CA PHE A 213 -6.73 -0.26 -0.68
C PHE A 213 -7.83 0.78 -0.83
N ILE A 214 -8.44 1.18 0.29
CA ILE A 214 -9.42 2.24 0.33
C ILE A 214 -8.77 3.43 1.03
N GLN A 215 -8.61 4.53 0.32
CA GLN A 215 -8.12 5.79 0.88
C GLN A 215 -9.29 6.75 1.06
N VAL A 216 -9.38 7.40 2.22
CA VAL A 216 -10.34 8.49 2.42
C VAL A 216 -9.79 9.79 1.85
N THR A 217 -10.67 10.61 1.29
CA THR A 217 -10.30 11.90 0.71
C THR A 217 -10.21 13.01 1.76
N GLU A 218 -9.76 14.19 1.35
CA GLU A 218 -9.82 15.40 2.16
C GLU A 218 -11.27 15.78 2.52
N ASN A 219 -12.22 15.54 1.60
CA ASN A 219 -13.64 15.78 1.87
C ASN A 219 -14.16 14.88 3.01
N PHE A 220 -13.78 13.60 3.01
CA PHE A 220 -14.11 12.71 4.13
C PHE A 220 -13.45 13.16 5.43
N SER A 221 -12.16 13.48 5.35
CA SER A 221 -11.37 13.82 6.53
C SER A 221 -11.84 15.12 7.20
N SER A 222 -12.13 16.16 6.41
CA SER A 222 -12.60 17.46 6.92
C SER A 222 -13.99 17.39 7.57
N GLN A 223 -14.83 16.47 7.13
CA GLN A 223 -16.19 16.32 7.65
C GLN A 223 -16.30 15.35 8.83
N PHE A 224 -15.58 14.22 8.79
CA PHE A 224 -15.86 13.09 9.68
C PHE A 224 -14.74 12.78 10.67
N LEU A 225 -13.52 13.25 10.40
CA LEU A 225 -12.35 13.02 11.25
C LEU A 225 -12.03 14.27 12.07
N PRO A 226 -11.30 14.15 13.19
CA PRO A 226 -10.89 15.32 13.95
C PRO A 226 -9.98 16.19 13.07
N GLN A 227 -10.30 17.49 13.01
CA GLN A 227 -9.41 18.45 12.37
C GLN A 227 -8.05 18.40 13.09
N LYS A 228 -6.96 18.35 12.32
CA LYS A 228 -5.61 18.49 12.87
C LYS A 228 -5.60 19.79 13.68
N ARG A 229 -5.50 19.68 15.00
CA ARG A 229 -5.18 20.84 15.84
C ARG A 229 -3.89 21.41 15.25
N SER A 230 -3.94 22.64 14.75
CA SER A 230 -2.71 23.32 14.33
C SER A 230 -1.72 23.23 15.49
N TRP A 231 -0.43 23.02 15.18
CA TRP A 231 0.62 22.94 16.20
C TRP A 231 0.64 24.18 17.13
N GLU A 232 0.00 25.28 16.75
CA GLU A 232 -0.22 26.49 17.56
C GLU A 232 -1.26 26.31 18.68
N SER A 233 -2.25 25.44 18.50
CA SER A 233 -3.30 25.15 19.50
C SER A 233 -2.76 24.31 20.68
N LEU A 234 -1.78 23.44 20.40
CA LEU A 234 -1.05 22.69 21.43
C LEU A 234 -0.09 23.57 22.24
N ARG A 235 0.49 24.62 21.63
CA ARG A 235 1.30 25.62 22.36
C ARG A 235 0.44 26.50 23.29
N LYS A 236 -0.74 26.93 22.84
CA LYS A 236 -1.66 27.74 23.68
C LYS A 236 -2.23 26.97 24.89
N SER A 237 -2.46 25.66 24.75
CA SER A 237 -2.92 24.82 25.87
C SER A 237 -1.80 24.49 26.87
N LYS A 238 -0.55 24.30 26.43
CA LYS A 238 0.60 24.18 27.35
C LYS A 238 0.88 25.49 28.11
N ASN A 239 0.76 26.65 27.47
CA ASN A 239 0.99 27.93 28.15
C ASN A 239 -0.13 28.31 29.14
N ARG A 240 -1.37 27.85 28.95
CA ARG A 240 -2.46 28.07 29.93
C ARG A 240 -2.31 27.23 31.20
N VAL A 241 -1.72 26.03 31.11
CA VAL A 241 -1.45 25.20 32.29
C VAL A 241 -0.26 25.75 33.10
N LEU A 242 0.73 26.34 32.44
CA LEU A 242 1.87 27.01 33.11
C LEU A 242 1.49 28.35 33.76
N SER A 243 0.47 29.06 33.26
CA SER A 243 0.05 30.36 33.85
C SER A 243 -0.85 30.24 35.09
N ILE A 244 -1.34 29.05 35.42
CA ILE A 244 -2.22 28.84 36.59
C ILE A 244 -1.42 28.46 37.86
N ASN A 245 -0.17 28.00 37.71
CA ASN A 245 0.66 27.53 38.84
C ASN A 245 1.54 28.62 39.51
N HIS A 246 1.30 29.91 39.26
CA HIS A 246 2.08 31.00 39.88
C HIS A 246 1.27 32.01 40.70
N LYS A 247 0.17 31.57 41.34
CA LYS A 247 -0.44 32.32 42.45
C LYS A 247 -0.96 31.39 43.54
N THR A 248 -0.06 30.84 44.35
CA THR A 248 -0.40 30.40 45.72
C THR A 248 0.86 30.40 46.57
N PRO A 249 0.97 31.22 47.63
CA PRO A 249 2.14 31.22 48.49
C PRO A 249 2.12 30.00 49.42
N LEU A 250 3.28 29.34 49.52
CA LEU A 250 3.57 28.22 50.41
C LEU A 250 3.29 28.59 51.88
N ARG A 251 2.45 27.80 52.55
CA ARG A 251 2.47 27.65 54.02
C ARG A 251 2.63 26.17 54.38
N SER A 252 3.85 25.85 54.82
CA SER A 252 4.22 24.87 55.85
C SER A 252 3.45 23.55 55.94
N ILE A 253 4.06 22.47 55.45
CA ILE A 253 3.95 21.15 56.11
C ILE A 253 5.37 20.61 56.28
N ILE A 254 5.84 20.65 57.52
CA ILE A 254 7.07 20.01 57.99
C ILE A 254 6.74 18.54 58.20
N PHE A 255 7.40 17.63 57.48
CA PHE A 255 7.44 16.20 57.80
C PHE A 255 8.80 15.89 58.43
N ASN A 256 8.80 15.61 59.73
CA ASN A 256 9.92 15.00 60.44
C ASN A 256 9.98 13.50 60.07
N PHE A 257 11.13 13.05 59.58
CA PHE A 257 11.55 11.65 59.70
C PHE A 257 12.94 11.63 60.31
N CYS A 258 13.02 11.20 61.57
CA CYS A 258 14.24 10.72 62.21
C CYS A 258 14.06 9.24 62.56
N LYS A 259 15.06 8.44 62.17
CA LYS A 259 15.50 7.10 62.60
C LYS A 259 14.81 6.58 63.88
N VAL A 260 14.33 5.34 63.96
CA VAL A 260 15.05 4.04 64.01
C VAL A 260 14.11 2.93 63.57
#